data_AF-A0A437JGI3-F1
#
_entry.id   AF-A0A437JGI3-F1
#
_cell.length_a   1.000
_cell.length_b   1.000
_cell.length_c   1.000
_cell.angle_alpha   90.00
_cell.angle_beta   90.00
_cell.angle_gamma   90.00
#
_symmetry.space_group_name_H-M   'P 1'
#
loop_
_entity.id
_entity.type
_entity.pdbx_description
1 polymer ?
#
loop_
_entity_poly.entity_id
_entity_poly.type
_entity_poly.pdbx_seq_one_letter_code
_entity_poly.pdbx_strand_id
1 'polypeptide(L)'
;MKNEYLILVPGTDSFCSSKKAFVDFLKVDALITISGQKLAYRRSPKAKDLVSARFRVETDKVKDKDERFFLLVLESMSRDAVDEFSELCERVKSISERISPGSTAINTLWDGVGRIYAEKSYPVINEVENLMRRLIAKFMLINVGMNWSKDAINPELFKKIESYDEEEVYLNDLYKLDFIHLKQVLFDKKRDISLEELDRILLKTTFSDDDKEKILKYVPKSNWEKYFSSLLDEKDKGLEKKWEILYKLRNKVAHNRNLTKVEFDQIVGLSSDIKAIIRKATEKLVEIDLDEEDRELIIYSYQSESPQAIGFIAEKAVAEYYARSGYEISQSSTRRGFDFIAEKDGETLAIDVKSIRPRSFYSMLRMVAERQFKHWMSMQAIENFSKIRLVCVLREDDVDYPLTRVRRHAQEFSEAFGEQVEIHFGKINDECVYAPMEV
;
A
#
# COMPACT_ATOMS: atom_id res chain seq x y z
N MET A 1 -27.72 -15.02 -19.66
CA MET A 1 -27.39 -13.79 -18.91
C MET A 1 -28.68 -13.29 -18.29
N LYS A 2 -28.69 -12.92 -17.01
CA LYS A 2 -29.90 -12.47 -16.30
C LYS A 2 -29.63 -11.10 -15.71
N ASN A 3 -30.56 -10.16 -15.86
CA ASN A 3 -30.59 -8.90 -15.14
C ASN A 3 -31.94 -8.74 -14.41
N GLU A 4 -31.90 -8.22 -13.19
CA GLU A 4 -33.08 -8.04 -12.33
C GLU A 4 -33.12 -6.62 -11.78
N TYR A 5 -34.25 -5.95 -11.97
CA TYR A 5 -34.47 -4.57 -11.59
C TYR A 5 -35.71 -4.43 -10.72
N LEU A 6 -35.59 -3.67 -9.63
CA LEU A 6 -36.70 -3.19 -8.83
C LEU A 6 -36.91 -1.71 -9.12
N ILE A 7 -37.96 -1.41 -9.85
CA ILE A 7 -38.33 -0.06 -10.29
C ILE A 7 -39.43 0.46 -9.36
N LEU A 8 -39.17 1.56 -8.66
CA LEU A 8 -40.11 2.22 -7.77
C LEU A 8 -40.66 3.47 -8.45
N VAL A 9 -41.98 3.60 -8.45
CA VAL A 9 -42.70 4.72 -9.06
C VAL A 9 -43.62 5.35 -8.00
N PRO A 10 -43.54 6.67 -7.76
CA PRO A 10 -44.44 7.38 -6.84
C PRO A 10 -45.79 7.67 -7.49
N GLY A 11 -46.85 7.69 -6.68
CA GLY A 11 -48.22 8.03 -7.09
C GLY A 11 -48.94 6.85 -7.73
N THR A 12 -49.97 6.31 -7.07
CA THR A 12 -50.61 5.05 -7.49
C THR A 12 -51.86 5.17 -8.37
N ASP A 13 -52.33 6.38 -8.68
CA ASP A 13 -53.77 6.55 -8.98
C ASP A 13 -54.19 6.71 -10.45
N SER A 14 -53.27 6.79 -11.44
CA SER A 14 -53.72 6.70 -12.85
C SER A 14 -52.68 6.25 -13.88
N PHE A 15 -51.41 6.66 -13.73
CA PHE A 15 -50.39 6.40 -14.74
C PHE A 15 -49.57 5.15 -14.41
N CYS A 16 -49.42 4.23 -15.37
CA CYS A 16 -48.65 2.98 -15.23
C CYS A 16 -49.01 2.17 -13.95
N SER A 17 -50.30 1.97 -13.66
CA SER A 17 -50.79 1.39 -12.40
C SER A 17 -50.88 -0.14 -12.37
N SER A 18 -50.50 -0.83 -13.45
CA SER A 18 -50.60 -2.29 -13.56
C SER A 18 -49.45 -2.89 -14.37
N LYS A 19 -49.25 -4.21 -14.25
CA LYS A 19 -48.28 -4.96 -15.06
C LYS A 19 -48.49 -4.73 -16.56
N LYS A 20 -49.75 -4.76 -17.01
CA LYS A 20 -50.10 -4.54 -18.43
C LYS A 20 -49.71 -3.14 -18.86
N ALA A 21 -50.04 -2.12 -18.07
CA ALA A 21 -49.71 -0.74 -18.37
C ALA A 21 -48.19 -0.53 -18.47
N PHE A 22 -47.40 -1.13 -17.58
CA PHE A 22 -45.93 -1.08 -17.64
C PHE A 22 -45.39 -1.73 -18.92
N VAL A 23 -45.88 -2.92 -19.27
CA VAL A 23 -45.45 -3.61 -20.49
C VAL A 23 -45.84 -2.84 -21.75
N ASP A 24 -47.04 -2.25 -21.78
CA ASP A 24 -47.47 -1.41 -22.90
C ASP A 24 -46.66 -0.10 -22.97
N PHE A 25 -46.23 0.44 -21.83
CA PHE A 25 -45.33 1.59 -21.78
C PHE A 25 -43.96 1.28 -22.38
N LEU A 26 -43.40 0.09 -22.13
CA LEU A 26 -42.14 -0.34 -22.77
C LEU A 26 -42.25 -0.39 -24.31
N LYS A 27 -43.43 -0.66 -24.87
CA LYS A 27 -43.68 -0.70 -26.32
C LYS A 27 -43.74 0.68 -26.98
N VAL A 28 -43.81 1.77 -26.19
CA VAL A 28 -43.83 3.13 -26.72
C VAL A 28 -42.53 3.46 -27.45
N ASP A 29 -41.40 2.87 -27.02
CA ASP A 29 -40.14 3.02 -27.73
C ASP A 29 -40.10 2.12 -28.96
N ALA A 30 -40.04 2.72 -30.17
CA ALA A 30 -39.99 2.01 -31.43
C ALA A 30 -38.79 1.05 -31.58
N LEU A 31 -37.76 1.20 -30.73
CA LEU A 31 -36.59 0.32 -30.69
C LEU A 31 -36.83 -0.98 -29.90
N ILE A 32 -37.94 -1.08 -29.18
CA ILE A 32 -38.34 -2.29 -28.45
C ILE A 32 -39.54 -2.94 -29.14
N THR A 33 -39.46 -4.26 -29.32
CA THR A 33 -40.59 -5.07 -29.76
C THR A 33 -40.88 -6.13 -28.71
N ILE A 34 -42.15 -6.25 -28.29
CA ILE A 34 -42.58 -7.25 -27.31
C ILE A 34 -43.58 -8.20 -27.96
N SER A 35 -43.27 -9.50 -27.93
CA SER A 35 -44.15 -10.58 -28.39
C SER A 35 -44.20 -11.69 -27.35
N GLY A 36 -45.37 -11.86 -26.71
CA GLY A 36 -45.54 -12.77 -25.58
C GLY A 36 -44.61 -12.42 -24.42
N GLN A 37 -43.78 -13.38 -23.98
CA GLN A 37 -42.75 -13.20 -22.94
C GLN A 37 -41.36 -12.88 -23.52
N LYS A 38 -41.29 -12.48 -24.79
CA LYS A 38 -40.04 -12.15 -25.46
C LYS A 38 -40.00 -10.65 -25.76
N LEU A 39 -38.87 -10.03 -25.43
CA LEU A 39 -38.55 -8.63 -25.69
C LEU A 39 -37.33 -8.58 -26.61
N ALA A 40 -37.46 -7.90 -27.73
CA ALA A 40 -36.40 -7.72 -28.73
C ALA A 40 -35.99 -6.24 -28.83
N TYR A 41 -34.71 -6.01 -29.13
CA TYR A 41 -34.11 -4.67 -29.25
C TYR A 41 -33.44 -4.49 -30.60
N ARG A 42 -33.51 -3.26 -31.14
CA ARG A 42 -32.86 -2.83 -32.38
C ARG A 42 -32.30 -1.41 -32.22
N ARG A 43 -31.20 -1.08 -32.91
CA ARG A 43 -30.57 0.25 -32.84
C ARG A 43 -31.27 1.32 -33.69
N SER A 44 -32.10 0.92 -34.65
CA SER A 44 -32.95 1.85 -35.41
C SER A 44 -34.29 1.20 -35.76
N PRO A 45 -35.37 1.99 -35.99
CA PRO A 45 -36.70 1.44 -36.26
C PRO A 45 -36.77 0.54 -37.50
N LYS A 46 -35.86 0.73 -38.48
CA LYS A 46 -35.79 -0.05 -39.72
C LYS A 46 -34.76 -1.18 -39.68
N ALA A 47 -33.98 -1.30 -38.60
CA ALA A 47 -32.99 -2.37 -38.46
C ALA A 47 -33.62 -3.69 -38.03
N LYS A 48 -32.91 -4.79 -38.31
CA LYS A 48 -33.24 -6.12 -37.76
C LYS A 48 -33.03 -6.13 -36.25
N ASP A 49 -33.75 -7.03 -35.58
CA ASP A 49 -33.56 -7.28 -34.15
C ASP A 49 -32.12 -7.71 -33.90
N LEU A 50 -31.47 -7.01 -32.98
CA LEU A 50 -30.07 -7.16 -32.62
C LEU A 50 -29.91 -8.18 -31.49
N VAL A 51 -30.79 -8.12 -30.49
CA VAL A 51 -30.82 -9.06 -29.37
C VAL A 51 -32.26 -9.31 -28.93
N SER A 52 -32.49 -10.45 -28.31
CA SER A 52 -33.76 -10.74 -27.66
C SER A 52 -33.57 -11.41 -26.31
N ALA A 53 -34.46 -11.08 -25.39
CA ALA A 53 -34.48 -11.59 -24.03
C ALA A 53 -35.88 -12.09 -23.69
N ARG A 54 -35.96 -13.14 -22.88
CA ARG A 54 -37.18 -13.44 -22.14
C ARG A 54 -37.34 -12.38 -21.06
N PHE A 55 -38.57 -11.97 -20.78
CA PHE A 55 -38.83 -11.03 -19.70
C PHE A 55 -40.00 -11.44 -18.83
N ARG A 56 -39.92 -11.08 -17.56
CA ARG A 56 -41.00 -11.24 -16.57
C ARG A 56 -41.15 -9.95 -15.78
N VAL A 57 -42.40 -9.57 -15.54
CA VAL A 57 -42.75 -8.40 -14.71
C VAL A 57 -43.69 -8.86 -13.61
N GLU A 58 -43.39 -8.44 -12.39
CA GLU A 58 -44.26 -8.54 -11.22
C GLU A 58 -44.44 -7.13 -10.64
N THR A 59 -45.58 -6.85 -10.00
CA THR A 59 -45.87 -5.53 -9.45
C THR A 59 -46.82 -5.62 -8.29
N ASP A 60 -46.61 -4.76 -7.30
CA ASP A 60 -47.57 -4.52 -6.22
C ASP A 60 -47.41 -3.09 -5.67
N LYS A 61 -48.34 -2.66 -4.80
CA LYS A 61 -48.18 -1.42 -4.03
C LYS A 61 -47.14 -1.64 -2.93
N VAL A 62 -46.35 -0.60 -2.65
CA VAL A 62 -45.45 -0.59 -1.49
C VAL A 62 -46.32 -0.43 -0.23
N LYS A 63 -46.05 -1.23 0.80
CA LYS A 63 -46.81 -1.17 2.05
C LYS A 63 -46.70 0.21 2.68
N ASP A 64 -47.84 0.75 3.11
CA ASP A 64 -47.96 2.00 3.85
C ASP A 64 -47.35 3.24 3.15
N LYS A 65 -47.18 3.16 1.82
CA LYS A 65 -46.71 4.25 0.98
C LYS A 65 -47.53 4.37 -0.30
N ASP A 66 -47.67 5.59 -0.82
CA ASP A 66 -48.26 5.83 -2.13
C ASP A 66 -47.22 5.63 -3.25
N GLU A 67 -46.70 4.40 -3.31
CA GLU A 67 -45.68 3.98 -4.27
C GLU A 67 -46.07 2.61 -4.84
N ARG A 68 -45.67 2.33 -6.08
CA ARG A 68 -45.78 1.02 -6.71
C ARG A 68 -44.40 0.54 -7.14
N PHE A 69 -44.14 -0.75 -6.98
CA PHE A 69 -42.93 -1.35 -7.51
C PHE A 69 -43.22 -2.20 -8.75
N PHE A 70 -42.23 -2.28 -9.63
CA PHE A 70 -42.15 -3.23 -10.72
C PHE A 70 -40.85 -4.03 -10.57
N LEU A 71 -40.99 -5.33 -10.34
CA LEU A 71 -39.88 -6.26 -10.41
C LEU A 71 -39.78 -6.78 -11.85
N LEU A 72 -38.75 -6.31 -12.56
CA LEU A 72 -38.47 -6.66 -13.95
C LEU A 72 -37.27 -7.62 -13.99
N VAL A 73 -37.46 -8.78 -14.60
CA VAL A 73 -36.41 -9.75 -14.89
C VAL A 73 -36.22 -9.84 -16.41
N LEU A 74 -35.00 -9.68 -16.89
CA LEU A 74 -34.59 -9.87 -18.28
C LEU A 74 -33.59 -11.02 -18.37
N GLU A 75 -33.83 -11.98 -19.24
CA GLU A 75 -32.99 -13.16 -19.43
C GLU A 75 -32.65 -13.38 -20.92
N SER A 76 -31.39 -13.19 -21.28
CA SER A 76 -30.86 -13.55 -22.60
C SER A 76 -30.28 -14.96 -22.59
N MET A 77 -30.63 -15.75 -23.59
CA MET A 77 -30.10 -17.12 -23.79
C MET A 77 -28.74 -17.14 -24.49
N SER A 78 -28.38 -16.06 -25.21
CA SER A 78 -27.09 -15.94 -25.88
C SER A 78 -26.09 -15.32 -24.91
N ARG A 79 -24.95 -15.99 -24.66
CA ARG A 79 -23.84 -15.39 -23.89
C ARG A 79 -22.92 -14.51 -24.73
N ASP A 80 -23.03 -14.59 -26.05
CA ASP A 80 -22.12 -13.88 -26.97
C ASP A 80 -22.60 -12.45 -27.25
N ALA A 81 -23.90 -12.20 -27.10
CA ALA A 81 -24.53 -10.89 -27.31
C ALA A 81 -24.56 -10.04 -26.01
N VAL A 82 -23.47 -10.01 -25.25
CA VAL A 82 -23.40 -9.29 -23.95
C VAL A 82 -23.59 -7.80 -24.15
N ASP A 83 -22.92 -7.23 -25.15
CA ASP A 83 -22.91 -5.80 -25.42
C ASP A 83 -24.29 -5.33 -25.87
N GLU A 84 -24.90 -6.06 -26.81
CA GLU A 84 -26.25 -5.81 -27.29
C GLU A 84 -27.30 -5.98 -26.18
N PHE A 85 -27.13 -6.98 -25.31
CA PHE A 85 -28.01 -7.18 -24.17
C PHE A 85 -27.86 -6.06 -23.13
N SER A 86 -26.64 -5.55 -22.92
CA SER A 86 -26.38 -4.37 -22.10
C SER A 86 -27.13 -3.15 -22.64
N GLU A 87 -27.08 -2.91 -23.96
CA GLU A 87 -27.82 -1.81 -24.60
C GLU A 87 -29.33 -1.94 -24.40
N LEU A 88 -29.87 -3.15 -24.53
CA LEU A 88 -31.27 -3.43 -24.25
C LEU A 88 -31.62 -3.08 -22.78
N CYS A 89 -30.80 -3.51 -21.84
CA CYS A 89 -30.99 -3.22 -20.42
C CYS A 89 -30.98 -1.72 -20.12
N GLU A 90 -30.00 -0.98 -20.65
CA GLU A 90 -29.96 0.49 -20.51
C GLU A 90 -31.18 1.16 -21.14
N ARG A 91 -31.61 0.68 -22.31
CA ARG A 91 -32.80 1.19 -22.98
C ARG A 91 -34.06 1.00 -22.13
N VAL A 92 -34.25 -0.19 -21.55
CA VAL A 92 -35.41 -0.48 -20.70
C VAL A 92 -35.40 0.36 -19.42
N LYS A 93 -34.22 0.58 -18.81
CA LYS A 93 -34.09 1.51 -17.68
C LYS A 93 -34.46 2.94 -18.07
N SER A 94 -33.90 3.44 -19.18
CA SER A 94 -34.19 4.79 -19.69
C SER A 94 -35.68 4.98 -20.00
N ILE A 95 -36.37 3.97 -20.53
CA ILE A 95 -37.81 4.03 -20.73
C ILE A 95 -38.51 4.07 -19.37
N SER A 96 -38.16 3.19 -18.44
CA SER A 96 -38.77 3.13 -17.11
C SER A 96 -38.63 4.44 -16.33
N GLU A 97 -37.50 5.14 -16.43
CA GLU A 97 -37.31 6.47 -15.84
C GLU A 97 -38.30 7.52 -16.35
N ARG A 98 -38.82 7.36 -17.57
CA ARG A 98 -39.82 8.26 -18.17
C ARG A 98 -41.22 8.06 -17.59
N ILE A 99 -41.44 7.04 -16.76
CA ILE A 99 -42.73 6.84 -16.09
C ILE A 99 -43.02 8.04 -15.18
N SER A 100 -42.06 8.37 -14.31
CA SER A 100 -42.06 9.58 -13.48
C SER A 100 -40.65 10.18 -13.46
N PRO A 101 -40.32 11.07 -14.41
CA PRO A 101 -38.99 11.66 -14.55
C PRO A 101 -38.51 12.32 -13.25
N GLY A 102 -37.29 12.00 -12.82
CA GLY A 102 -36.69 12.55 -11.59
C GLY A 102 -37.21 11.97 -10.28
N SER A 103 -38.24 11.11 -10.31
CA SER A 103 -38.79 10.46 -9.11
C SER A 103 -38.87 8.94 -9.20
N THR A 104 -38.67 8.36 -10.39
CA THR A 104 -38.54 6.91 -10.56
C THR A 104 -37.18 6.45 -10.04
N ALA A 105 -37.17 5.50 -9.12
CA ALA A 105 -35.93 4.89 -8.63
C ALA A 105 -35.74 3.50 -9.23
N ILE A 106 -34.60 3.25 -9.87
CA ILE A 106 -34.28 1.95 -10.47
C ILE A 106 -33.14 1.29 -9.71
N ASN A 107 -33.46 0.24 -8.96
CA ASN A 107 -32.48 -0.54 -8.22
C ASN A 107 -32.13 -1.81 -9.01
N THR A 108 -30.84 -2.05 -9.25
CA THR A 108 -30.38 -3.31 -9.86
C THR A 108 -30.16 -4.34 -8.77
N LEU A 109 -31.00 -5.37 -8.74
CA LEU A 109 -30.90 -6.46 -7.75
C LEU A 109 -29.93 -7.55 -8.20
N TRP A 110 -29.82 -7.75 -9.52
CA TRP A 110 -28.90 -8.72 -10.11
C TRP A 110 -28.39 -8.19 -11.45
N ASP A 111 -27.07 -8.06 -11.58
CA ASP A 111 -26.39 -7.59 -12.80
C ASP A 111 -25.53 -8.70 -13.41
N GLY A 112 -26.15 -9.55 -14.24
CA GLY A 112 -25.43 -10.59 -14.96
C GLY A 112 -24.55 -10.05 -16.09
N VAL A 113 -24.86 -8.87 -16.64
CA VAL A 113 -24.04 -8.22 -17.66
C VAL A 113 -22.73 -7.71 -17.05
N GLY A 114 -22.82 -6.91 -15.99
CA GLY A 114 -21.65 -6.39 -15.29
C GLY A 114 -20.78 -7.50 -14.72
N ARG A 115 -21.39 -8.59 -14.24
CA ARG A 115 -20.65 -9.79 -13.83
C ARG A 115 -19.81 -10.38 -14.96
N ILE A 116 -20.35 -10.54 -16.16
CA ILE A 116 -19.60 -11.09 -17.30
C ILE A 116 -18.44 -10.18 -17.68
N TYR A 117 -18.64 -8.85 -17.68
CA TYR A 117 -17.54 -7.92 -17.90
C TYR A 117 -16.48 -8.01 -16.80
N ALA A 118 -16.86 -8.18 -15.54
CA ALA A 118 -15.94 -8.35 -14.43
C ALA A 118 -15.12 -9.65 -14.57
N GLU A 119 -15.77 -10.77 -14.90
CA GLU A 119 -15.12 -12.06 -15.20
C GLU A 119 -14.11 -11.94 -16.35
N LYS A 120 -14.46 -11.20 -17.42
CA LYS A 120 -13.54 -10.93 -18.55
C LYS A 120 -12.40 -9.97 -18.19
N SER A 121 -12.65 -9.01 -17.29
CA SER A 121 -11.66 -8.00 -16.89
C SER A 121 -10.57 -8.57 -15.99
N TYR A 122 -10.93 -9.52 -15.12
CA TYR A 122 -10.03 -10.00 -14.07
C TYR A 122 -8.70 -10.58 -14.61
N PRO A 123 -8.69 -11.47 -15.63
CA PRO A 123 -7.44 -11.98 -16.19
C PRO A 123 -6.55 -10.87 -16.78
N VAL A 124 -7.17 -9.87 -17.42
CA VAL A 124 -6.45 -8.75 -18.05
C VAL A 124 -5.74 -7.90 -17.01
N ILE A 125 -6.43 -7.59 -15.91
CA ILE A 125 -5.87 -6.84 -14.78
C ILE A 125 -4.77 -7.65 -14.10
N ASN A 126 -5.04 -8.92 -13.79
CA ASN A 126 -4.08 -9.82 -13.15
C ASN A 126 -2.75 -9.90 -13.92
N GLU A 127 -2.80 -9.96 -15.25
CA GLU A 127 -1.59 -9.95 -16.07
C GLU A 127 -0.79 -8.63 -15.91
N VAL A 128 -1.46 -7.48 -15.89
CA VAL A 128 -0.83 -6.18 -15.65
C VAL A 128 -0.19 -6.12 -14.26
N GLU A 129 -0.89 -6.59 -13.22
CA GLU A 129 -0.36 -6.62 -11.86
C GLU A 129 0.93 -7.44 -11.82
N ASN A 130 0.92 -8.64 -12.41
CA ASN A 130 2.08 -9.52 -12.43
C ASN A 130 3.24 -8.95 -13.24
N LEU A 131 2.98 -8.26 -14.35
CA LEU A 131 4.03 -7.58 -15.12
C LEU A 131 4.67 -6.46 -14.30
N MET A 132 3.89 -5.71 -13.53
CA MET A 132 4.43 -4.67 -12.64
C MET A 132 5.23 -5.26 -11.49
N ARG A 133 4.71 -6.30 -10.82
CA ARG A 133 5.45 -7.05 -9.78
C ARG A 133 6.78 -7.54 -10.31
N ARG A 134 6.79 -8.08 -11.53
CA ARG A 134 8.01 -8.54 -12.20
C ARG A 134 8.99 -7.40 -12.48
N LEU A 135 8.51 -6.23 -12.93
CA LEU A 135 9.35 -5.06 -13.17
C LEU A 135 10.02 -4.61 -11.87
N ILE A 136 9.24 -4.41 -10.80
CA ILE A 136 9.74 -3.99 -9.49
C ILE A 136 10.72 -5.03 -8.92
N ALA A 137 10.36 -6.31 -8.96
CA ALA A 137 11.21 -7.40 -8.48
C ALA A 137 12.57 -7.37 -9.18
N LYS A 138 12.56 -7.27 -10.52
CA LYS A 138 13.79 -7.24 -11.30
C LYS A 138 14.61 -5.99 -11.00
N PHE A 139 13.98 -4.82 -10.98
CA PHE A 139 14.67 -3.56 -10.62
C PHE A 139 15.34 -3.69 -9.26
N MET A 140 14.60 -4.04 -8.21
CA MET A 140 15.14 -4.09 -6.84
C MET A 140 16.17 -5.22 -6.65
N LEU A 141 15.94 -6.42 -7.22
CA LEU A 141 16.89 -7.53 -7.06
C LEU A 141 18.19 -7.34 -7.82
N ILE A 142 18.13 -6.78 -9.03
CA ILE A 142 19.33 -6.53 -9.85
C ILE A 142 20.14 -5.39 -9.24
N ASN A 143 19.47 -4.34 -8.77
CA ASN A 143 20.13 -3.09 -8.39
C ASN A 143 20.41 -2.94 -6.89
N VAL A 144 19.55 -3.47 -6.03
CA VAL A 144 19.68 -3.34 -4.57
C VAL A 144 20.19 -4.64 -3.95
N GLY A 145 19.71 -5.80 -4.42
CA GLY A 145 20.16 -7.13 -3.98
C GLY A 145 19.11 -7.92 -3.20
N MET A 146 19.46 -9.11 -2.68
CA MET A 146 18.47 -10.09 -2.16
C MET A 146 17.69 -9.63 -0.93
N ASN A 147 18.22 -8.74 -0.10
CA ASN A 147 17.56 -8.24 1.12
C ASN A 147 16.80 -6.92 0.91
N TRP A 148 16.60 -6.49 -0.34
CA TRP A 148 15.98 -5.20 -0.67
C TRP A 148 14.62 -4.96 0.00
N SER A 149 13.84 -6.01 0.31
CA SER A 149 12.56 -5.86 1.01
C SER A 149 12.72 -5.47 2.48
N LYS A 150 13.82 -5.88 3.12
CA LYS A 150 14.22 -5.44 4.48
C LYS A 150 14.90 -4.08 4.44
N ASP A 151 15.70 -3.85 3.41
CA ASP A 151 16.61 -2.71 3.35
C ASP A 151 16.00 -1.46 2.69
N ALA A 152 15.03 -1.65 1.78
CA ALA A 152 14.54 -0.63 0.85
C ALA A 152 13.00 -0.65 0.64
N ILE A 153 12.19 -1.10 1.60
CA ILE A 153 10.71 -0.96 1.57
C ILE A 153 10.24 -0.13 2.76
N ASN A 154 9.14 0.61 2.58
CA ASN A 154 8.52 1.41 3.64
C ASN A 154 8.20 0.49 4.85
N PRO A 155 8.57 0.85 6.08
CA PRO A 155 8.34 0.03 7.27
C PRO A 155 6.89 -0.43 7.48
N GLU A 156 5.89 0.37 7.08
CA GLU A 156 4.48 -0.02 7.15
C GLU A 156 4.14 -1.14 6.17
N LEU A 157 4.77 -1.15 4.99
CA LEU A 157 4.62 -2.19 3.99
C LEU A 157 5.42 -3.45 4.36
N PHE A 158 6.61 -3.27 4.95
CA PHE A 158 7.40 -4.40 5.46
C PHE A 158 6.68 -5.13 6.58
N LYS A 159 6.00 -4.42 7.50
CA LYS A 159 5.16 -5.05 8.53
C LYS A 159 4.06 -5.93 7.94
N LYS A 160 3.49 -5.56 6.79
CA LYS A 160 2.50 -6.41 6.09
C LYS A 160 3.13 -7.68 5.50
N ILE A 161 4.35 -7.56 4.99
CA ILE A 161 5.16 -8.68 4.50
C ILE A 161 5.51 -9.65 5.65
N GLU A 162 5.91 -9.12 6.80
CA GLU A 162 6.30 -9.89 7.99
C GLU A 162 5.09 -10.54 8.68
N SER A 163 3.93 -9.89 8.67
CA SER A 163 2.68 -10.44 9.22
C SER A 163 2.04 -11.55 8.37
N TYR A 164 2.67 -11.96 7.26
CA TYR A 164 2.14 -12.98 6.37
C TYR A 164 2.50 -14.37 6.91
N ASP A 165 1.51 -15.09 7.46
CA ASP A 165 1.68 -16.35 8.22
C ASP A 165 2.23 -17.54 7.40
N GLU A 166 2.28 -17.46 6.07
CA GLU A 166 2.77 -18.54 5.20
C GLU A 166 4.22 -18.29 4.74
N GLU A 167 5.17 -18.97 5.38
CA GLU A 167 6.58 -19.02 4.95
C GLU A 167 6.74 -19.95 3.73
N GLU A 168 6.35 -19.50 2.55
CA GLU A 168 6.73 -20.16 1.29
C GLU A 168 8.14 -19.74 0.86
N VAL A 169 9.08 -20.70 0.87
CA VAL A 169 10.50 -20.52 0.53
C VAL A 169 10.73 -19.89 -0.86
N TYR A 170 9.77 -20.04 -1.79
CA TYR A 170 9.87 -19.53 -3.16
C TYR A 170 9.00 -18.27 -3.42
N LEU A 171 8.34 -17.73 -2.41
CA LEU A 171 7.44 -16.59 -2.55
C LEU A 171 8.20 -15.26 -2.35
N ASN A 172 8.36 -14.50 -3.43
CA ASN A 172 8.96 -13.16 -3.37
C ASN A 172 8.08 -12.21 -2.53
N ASP A 173 8.70 -11.36 -1.71
CA ASP A 173 8.00 -10.44 -0.79
C ASP A 173 6.99 -9.49 -1.48
N LEU A 174 7.18 -9.20 -2.76
CA LEU A 174 6.18 -8.47 -3.53
C LEU A 174 4.84 -9.21 -3.61
N TYR A 175 4.80 -10.54 -3.63
CA TYR A 175 3.55 -11.29 -3.67
C TYR A 175 2.75 -11.21 -2.36
N LYS A 176 3.39 -10.79 -1.26
CA LYS A 176 2.75 -10.52 0.03
C LYS A 176 2.12 -9.12 0.08
N LEU A 177 2.33 -8.29 -0.95
CA LEU A 177 1.79 -6.94 -1.05
C LEU A 177 0.57 -6.86 -1.98
N ASP A 178 -0.48 -6.17 -1.54
CA ASP A 178 -1.60 -5.81 -2.43
C ASP A 178 -1.21 -4.87 -3.57
N PHE A 179 -2.05 -4.84 -4.61
CA PHE A 179 -1.87 -4.01 -5.81
C PHE A 179 -1.65 -2.52 -5.53
N ILE A 180 -2.28 -1.96 -4.48
CA ILE A 180 -2.09 -0.55 -4.10
C ILE A 180 -0.67 -0.29 -3.59
N HIS A 181 -0.05 -1.26 -2.92
CA HIS A 181 1.29 -1.11 -2.38
C HIS A 181 2.35 -1.16 -3.49
N LEU A 182 2.08 -1.84 -4.62
CA LEU A 182 2.95 -1.77 -5.80
C LEU A 182 3.07 -0.35 -6.36
N LYS A 183 1.98 0.44 -6.28
CA LYS A 183 2.00 1.86 -6.63
C LYS A 183 2.97 2.62 -5.73
N GLN A 184 2.89 2.38 -4.42
CA GLN A 184 3.69 3.08 -3.41
C GLN A 184 5.20 2.80 -3.56
N VAL A 185 5.57 1.59 -4.00
CA VAL A 185 6.98 1.25 -4.22
C VAL A 185 7.60 2.03 -5.39
N LEU A 186 6.84 2.32 -6.46
CA LEU A 186 7.35 2.97 -7.67
C LEU A 186 7.11 4.48 -7.75
N PHE A 187 5.95 4.94 -7.28
CA PHE A 187 5.46 6.30 -7.56
C PHE A 187 5.44 7.22 -6.35
N ASP A 188 5.57 6.70 -5.12
CA ASP A 188 5.68 7.57 -3.96
C ASP A 188 6.98 8.38 -4.06
N LYS A 189 6.82 9.70 -3.99
CA LYS A 189 7.92 10.66 -4.11
C LYS A 189 8.74 10.63 -2.83
N LYS A 190 10.06 10.50 -2.97
CA LYS A 190 10.97 10.40 -1.84
C LYS A 190 12.05 11.46 -1.91
N ARG A 191 12.64 11.73 -0.75
CA ARG A 191 13.81 12.60 -0.62
C ARG A 191 15.03 11.71 -0.51
N ASP A 192 16.06 12.08 -1.25
CA ASP A 192 17.33 11.37 -1.26
C ASP A 192 18.17 11.72 0.00
N ILE A 193 17.82 12.78 0.73
CA ILE A 193 18.46 13.17 2.01
C ILE A 193 17.41 13.58 3.06
N SER A 194 17.79 13.49 4.35
CA SER A 194 16.91 13.82 5.48
C SER A 194 16.56 15.32 5.56
N LEU A 195 15.54 15.67 6.36
CA LEU A 195 15.16 17.07 6.60
C LEU A 195 16.27 17.83 7.32
N GLU A 196 16.96 17.14 8.23
CA GLU A 196 18.06 17.67 9.02
C GLU A 196 19.30 17.97 8.14
N GLU A 197 19.57 17.14 7.13
CA GLU A 197 20.62 17.37 6.13
C GLU A 197 20.33 18.61 5.27
N LEU A 198 19.07 18.80 4.87
CA LEU A 198 18.63 19.98 4.11
C LEU A 198 18.81 21.26 4.91
N ASP A 199 18.33 21.28 6.14
CA ASP A 199 18.41 22.46 6.99
C ASP A 199 19.87 22.88 7.18
N ARG A 200 20.79 21.92 7.28
CA ARG A 200 22.24 22.17 7.36
C ARG A 200 22.83 22.75 6.08
N ILE A 201 22.42 22.28 4.90
CA ILE A 201 22.93 22.77 3.60
C ILE A 201 22.39 24.18 3.31
N LEU A 202 21.13 24.45 3.64
CA LEU A 202 20.50 25.77 3.49
C LEU A 202 21.10 26.82 4.43
N LEU A 203 21.46 26.42 5.65
CA LEU A 203 22.05 27.33 6.65
C LEU A 203 23.52 27.68 6.39
N LYS A 204 24.26 26.84 5.65
CA LYS A 204 25.72 27.01 5.46
C LYS A 204 26.15 27.59 4.11
N THR A 205 25.24 27.82 3.16
CA THR A 205 25.66 28.05 1.76
C THR A 205 24.96 29.23 1.08
N THR A 206 25.71 30.01 0.29
CA THR A 206 25.17 30.99 -0.67
C THR A 206 25.27 30.38 -2.08
N PHE A 207 24.15 30.33 -2.80
CA PHE A 207 24.02 29.49 -4.00
C PHE A 207 24.38 30.22 -5.30
N SER A 208 25.20 29.55 -6.13
CA SER A 208 25.52 29.89 -7.52
C SER A 208 24.58 29.16 -8.52
N ASP A 209 24.68 29.47 -9.83
CA ASP A 209 23.86 28.80 -10.86
C ASP A 209 24.19 27.30 -11.06
N ASP A 210 25.37 26.83 -10.65
CA ASP A 210 25.70 25.39 -10.58
C ASP A 210 25.04 24.71 -9.36
N ASP A 211 24.85 25.44 -8.26
CA ASP A 211 24.16 24.91 -7.08
C ASP A 211 22.65 24.73 -7.32
N LYS A 212 22.09 25.44 -8.31
CA LYS A 212 20.72 25.22 -8.80
C LYS A 212 20.53 23.80 -9.35
N GLU A 213 21.52 23.21 -10.03
CA GLU A 213 21.43 21.81 -10.48
C GLU A 213 21.44 20.83 -9.30
N LYS A 214 22.20 21.13 -8.23
CA LYS A 214 22.20 20.33 -6.99
C LYS A 214 20.88 20.47 -6.21
N ILE A 215 20.30 21.67 -6.16
CA ILE A 215 18.98 21.92 -5.56
C ILE A 215 17.85 21.27 -6.39
N LEU A 216 18.00 21.14 -7.71
CA LEU A 216 17.06 20.41 -8.56
C LEU A 216 17.06 18.89 -8.28
N LYS A 217 18.14 18.33 -7.70
CA LYS A 217 18.16 16.97 -7.15
C LYS A 217 17.36 16.85 -5.83
N TYR A 218 17.11 17.98 -5.16
CA TYR A 218 16.30 18.05 -3.93
C TYR A 218 14.79 18.00 -4.19
N VAL A 219 14.36 18.21 -5.44
CA VAL A 219 12.95 18.05 -5.82
C VAL A 219 12.61 16.56 -5.74
N PRO A 220 11.67 16.15 -4.87
CA PRO A 220 11.39 14.73 -4.65
C PRO A 220 10.84 14.13 -5.94
N LYS A 221 11.60 13.18 -6.50
CA LYS A 221 11.27 12.45 -7.72
C LYS A 221 10.96 11.01 -7.34
N SER A 222 9.96 10.45 -7.98
CA SER A 222 9.66 9.02 -7.88
C SER A 222 10.77 8.19 -8.52
N ASN A 223 10.89 6.91 -8.14
CA ASN A 223 11.78 5.96 -8.82
C ASN A 223 11.47 5.88 -10.32
N TRP A 224 10.18 6.04 -10.69
CA TRP A 224 9.76 6.17 -12.08
C TRP A 224 10.38 7.39 -12.78
N GLU A 225 10.32 8.57 -12.16
CA GLU A 225 10.92 9.79 -12.71
C GLU A 225 12.44 9.72 -12.78
N LYS A 226 13.09 9.14 -11.77
CA LYS A 226 14.55 9.06 -11.67
C LYS A 226 15.16 8.11 -12.69
N TYR A 227 14.59 6.91 -12.85
CA TYR A 227 15.25 5.82 -13.60
C TYR A 227 14.56 5.42 -14.90
N PHE A 228 13.27 5.73 -15.08
CA PHE A 228 12.50 5.24 -16.23
C PHE A 228 11.99 6.35 -17.15
N SER A 229 11.74 7.55 -16.63
CA SER A 229 11.08 8.62 -17.39
C SER A 229 11.92 9.22 -18.52
N SER A 230 13.24 9.24 -18.37
CA SER A 230 14.20 9.69 -19.40
C SER A 230 14.44 8.63 -20.47
N LEU A 231 14.24 7.36 -20.11
CA LEU A 231 14.42 6.22 -21.00
C LEU A 231 13.18 5.91 -21.85
N LEU A 232 12.05 6.58 -21.63
CA LEU A 232 10.78 6.31 -22.32
C LEU A 232 10.30 7.54 -23.12
N ASP A 233 9.60 7.30 -24.24
CA ASP A 233 9.09 8.36 -25.10
C ASP A 233 8.04 9.23 -24.38
N GLU A 234 7.83 10.48 -24.82
CA GLU A 234 6.81 11.38 -24.24
C GLU A 234 5.39 10.81 -24.18
N LYS A 235 5.05 9.88 -25.09
CA LYS A 235 3.76 9.19 -25.14
C LYS A 235 3.55 8.22 -23.97
N ASP A 236 4.63 7.85 -23.29
CA ASP A 236 4.65 6.93 -22.16
C ASP A 236 4.66 7.67 -20.81
N LYS A 237 4.75 9.03 -20.83
CA LYS A 237 4.61 9.89 -19.64
C LYS A 237 3.14 9.93 -19.22
N GLY A 238 2.83 9.37 -18.04
CA GLY A 238 1.46 9.30 -17.52
C GLY A 238 1.05 7.94 -16.98
N LEU A 239 1.99 6.99 -16.85
CA LEU A 239 1.75 5.68 -16.27
C LEU A 239 1.05 5.74 -14.91
N GLU A 240 1.46 6.64 -14.02
CA GLU A 240 0.86 6.79 -12.69
C GLU A 240 -0.65 7.08 -12.77
N LYS A 241 -1.07 8.05 -13.58
CA LYS A 241 -2.50 8.37 -13.78
C LYS A 241 -3.26 7.20 -14.38
N LYS A 242 -2.68 6.52 -15.38
CA LYS A 242 -3.29 5.33 -15.98
C LYS A 242 -3.46 4.22 -14.94
N TRP A 243 -2.47 4.03 -14.07
CA TRP A 243 -2.48 3.06 -12.98
C TRP A 243 -3.53 3.38 -11.92
N GLU A 244 -3.68 4.65 -11.53
CA GLU A 244 -4.71 5.09 -10.59
C GLU A 244 -6.13 4.83 -11.10
N ILE A 245 -6.38 5.10 -12.38
CA ILE A 245 -7.67 4.84 -13.01
C ILE A 245 -7.91 3.32 -13.06
N LEU A 246 -6.91 2.53 -13.47
CA LEU A 246 -7.01 1.07 -13.50
C LEU A 246 -7.26 0.50 -12.10
N TYR A 247 -6.65 1.06 -11.05
CA TYR A 247 -6.88 0.65 -9.66
C TYR A 247 -8.34 0.84 -9.23
N LYS A 248 -8.93 2.02 -9.54
CA LYS A 248 -10.35 2.29 -9.24
C LYS A 248 -11.27 1.29 -9.95
N LEU A 249 -10.97 0.98 -11.21
CA LEU A 249 -11.72 0.01 -12.01
C LEU A 249 -11.53 -1.42 -11.49
N ARG A 250 -10.32 -1.81 -11.07
CA ARG A 250 -10.01 -3.09 -10.44
C ARG A 250 -10.80 -3.30 -9.15
N ASN A 251 -10.87 -2.29 -8.28
CA ASN A 251 -11.68 -2.36 -7.06
C ASN A 251 -13.17 -2.54 -7.41
N LYS A 252 -13.64 -1.92 -8.48
CA LYS A 252 -15.02 -2.11 -8.97
C LYS A 252 -15.29 -3.58 -9.36
N VAL A 253 -14.35 -4.19 -10.08
CA VAL A 253 -14.37 -5.62 -10.45
C VAL A 253 -14.37 -6.51 -9.20
N ALA A 254 -13.44 -6.29 -8.27
CA ALA A 254 -13.28 -7.11 -7.07
C ALA A 254 -14.48 -7.04 -6.11
N HIS A 255 -15.14 -5.89 -6.00
CA HIS A 255 -16.31 -5.69 -5.15
C HIS A 255 -17.64 -6.04 -5.85
N ASN A 256 -17.61 -6.69 -7.02
CA ASN A 256 -18.80 -7.05 -7.80
C ASN A 256 -19.78 -5.87 -8.02
N ARG A 257 -19.25 -4.65 -8.16
CA ARG A 257 -20.07 -3.47 -8.45
C ARG A 257 -20.45 -3.47 -9.94
N ASN A 258 -21.63 -2.95 -10.29
CA ASN A 258 -22.13 -2.90 -11.67
C ASN A 258 -21.10 -2.31 -12.64
N LEU A 259 -20.49 -3.17 -13.45
CA LEU A 259 -19.47 -2.80 -14.42
C LEU A 259 -20.13 -2.57 -15.78
N THR A 260 -19.88 -1.41 -16.38
CA THR A 260 -20.44 -1.06 -17.69
C THR A 260 -19.52 -1.47 -18.83
N LYS A 261 -20.06 -1.52 -20.05
CA LYS A 261 -19.26 -1.76 -21.27
C LYS A 261 -18.14 -0.73 -21.44
N VAL A 262 -18.46 0.56 -21.22
CA VAL A 262 -17.47 1.65 -21.32
C VAL A 262 -16.30 1.43 -20.35
N GLU A 263 -16.60 1.02 -19.12
CA GLU A 263 -15.58 0.73 -18.11
C GLU A 263 -14.78 -0.54 -18.45
N PHE A 264 -15.43 -1.56 -19.00
CA PHE A 264 -14.74 -2.75 -19.51
C PHE A 264 -13.75 -2.40 -20.62
N ASP A 265 -14.18 -1.64 -21.63
CA ASP A 265 -13.32 -1.21 -22.73
C ASP A 265 -12.17 -0.32 -22.22
N GLN A 266 -12.46 0.52 -21.22
CA GLN A 266 -11.44 1.32 -20.54
C GLN A 266 -10.41 0.45 -19.80
N ILE A 267 -10.81 -0.62 -19.12
CA ILE A 267 -9.90 -1.58 -18.49
C ILE A 267 -8.99 -2.20 -19.54
N VAL A 268 -9.56 -2.69 -20.64
CA VAL A 268 -8.80 -3.34 -21.72
C VAL A 268 -7.79 -2.36 -22.34
N GLY A 269 -8.23 -1.14 -22.66
CA GLY A 269 -7.38 -0.10 -23.24
C GLY A 269 -6.25 0.32 -22.29
N LEU A 270 -6.57 0.68 -21.04
CA LEU A 270 -5.56 1.05 -20.04
C LEU A 270 -4.57 -0.07 -19.78
N SER A 271 -5.06 -1.31 -19.69
CA SER A 271 -4.22 -2.47 -19.46
C SER A 271 -3.26 -2.71 -20.64
N SER A 272 -3.72 -2.56 -21.88
CA SER A 272 -2.86 -2.66 -23.07
C SER A 272 -1.77 -1.59 -23.06
N ASP A 273 -2.14 -0.34 -22.80
CA ASP A 273 -1.20 0.79 -22.72
C ASP A 273 -0.14 0.57 -21.64
N ILE A 274 -0.59 0.21 -20.43
CA ILE A 274 0.28 -0.03 -19.29
C ILE A 274 1.23 -1.20 -19.58
N LYS A 275 0.74 -2.29 -20.19
CA LYS A 275 1.59 -3.42 -20.60
C LYS A 275 2.69 -2.99 -21.55
N ALA A 276 2.37 -2.15 -22.54
CA ALA A 276 3.35 -1.66 -23.49
C ALA A 276 4.46 -0.85 -22.78
N ILE A 277 4.07 0.05 -21.88
CA ILE A 277 5.01 0.87 -21.09
C ILE A 277 5.89 -0.01 -20.19
N ILE A 278 5.30 -0.96 -19.44
CA ILE A 278 6.05 -1.86 -18.55
C ILE A 278 7.02 -2.74 -19.35
N ARG A 279 6.63 -3.23 -20.52
CA ARG A 279 7.51 -4.05 -21.38
C ARG A 279 8.73 -3.26 -21.82
N LYS A 280 8.54 -2.05 -22.35
CA LYS A 280 9.65 -1.14 -22.70
C LYS A 280 10.55 -0.86 -21.50
N ALA A 281 9.97 -0.53 -20.34
CA ALA A 281 10.73 -0.28 -19.11
C ALA A 281 11.52 -1.53 -18.67
N THR A 282 10.95 -2.73 -18.86
CA THR A 282 11.61 -4.00 -18.52
C THR A 282 12.78 -4.30 -19.45
N GLU A 283 12.69 -3.93 -20.74
CA GLU A 283 13.77 -4.11 -21.72
C GLU A 283 14.96 -3.19 -21.40
N LYS A 284 14.67 -1.94 -20.98
CA LYS A 284 15.68 -0.94 -20.63
C LYS A 284 16.29 -1.09 -19.24
N LEU A 285 15.80 -2.02 -18.43
CA LEU A 285 16.36 -2.30 -17.09
C LEU A 285 17.85 -2.63 -17.12
N VAL A 286 18.33 -3.26 -18.20
CA VAL A 286 19.74 -3.65 -18.36
C VAL A 286 20.64 -2.44 -18.63
N GLU A 287 20.06 -1.32 -19.08
CA GLU A 287 20.78 -0.09 -19.40
C GLU A 287 20.95 0.82 -18.17
N ILE A 288 20.32 0.48 -17.05
CA ILE A 288 20.39 1.24 -15.79
C ILE A 288 21.64 0.80 -15.03
N ASP A 289 22.70 1.60 -15.10
CA ASP A 289 23.89 1.47 -14.27
C ASP A 289 23.73 2.37 -13.04
N LEU A 290 23.69 1.77 -11.84
CA LEU A 290 23.56 2.49 -10.57
C LEU A 290 24.91 2.48 -9.89
N ASP A 291 25.43 3.66 -9.57
CA ASP A 291 26.61 3.79 -8.74
C ASP A 291 26.32 3.42 -7.27
N GLU A 292 27.37 3.21 -6.47
CA GLU A 292 27.23 2.85 -5.05
C GLU A 292 26.45 3.90 -4.26
N GLU A 293 26.56 5.17 -4.64
CA GLU A 293 25.89 6.29 -3.99
C GLU A 293 24.37 6.25 -4.24
N ASP A 294 23.92 6.06 -5.48
CA ASP A 294 22.49 5.90 -5.81
C ASP A 294 21.91 4.61 -5.19
N ARG A 295 22.70 3.54 -5.06
CA ARG A 295 22.29 2.31 -4.38
C ARG A 295 22.08 2.54 -2.88
N GLU A 296 23.03 3.20 -2.22
CA GLU A 296 22.90 3.56 -0.81
C GLU A 296 21.74 4.53 -0.60
N LEU A 297 21.54 5.52 -1.47
CA LEU A 297 20.41 6.46 -1.39
C LEU A 297 19.06 5.73 -1.52
N ILE A 298 18.95 4.76 -2.42
CA ILE A 298 17.76 3.90 -2.47
C ILE A 298 17.58 3.21 -1.13
N ILE A 299 18.60 2.59 -0.53
CA ILE A 299 18.50 1.91 0.77
C ILE A 299 18.12 2.88 1.90
N TYR A 300 18.82 4.00 2.05
CA TYR A 300 18.59 5.00 3.09
C TYR A 300 17.22 5.66 3.01
N SER A 301 16.69 5.90 1.80
CA SER A 301 15.38 6.54 1.58
C SER A 301 14.18 5.77 2.15
N TYR A 302 14.35 4.49 2.52
CA TYR A 302 13.31 3.69 3.17
C TYR A 302 13.57 3.42 4.65
N GLN A 303 14.79 3.64 5.14
CA GLN A 303 15.20 3.30 6.51
C GLN A 303 14.90 4.39 7.56
N SER A 304 14.71 5.64 7.15
CA SER A 304 14.80 6.82 8.04
C SER A 304 13.69 7.00 9.09
N GLU A 305 12.70 6.11 9.22
CA GLU A 305 11.56 6.31 10.15
C GLU A 305 11.21 5.11 11.06
N SER A 306 11.95 3.99 11.01
CA SER A 306 11.63 2.79 11.80
C SER A 306 12.33 2.76 13.18
N PRO A 307 11.61 2.56 14.31
CA PRO A 307 12.21 2.36 15.62
C PRO A 307 13.25 1.22 15.67
N GLN A 308 13.06 0.17 14.88
CA GLN A 308 13.96 -0.97 14.77
C GLN A 308 15.26 -0.59 14.04
N ALA A 309 15.17 0.22 12.98
CA ALA A 309 16.35 0.69 12.26
C ALA A 309 17.22 1.59 13.15
N ILE A 310 16.57 2.50 13.90
CA ILE A 310 17.27 3.34 14.89
C ILE A 310 17.91 2.47 15.99
N GLY A 311 17.23 1.39 16.41
CA GLY A 311 17.79 0.40 17.33
C GLY A 311 19.05 -0.29 16.78
N PHE A 312 19.01 -0.74 15.52
CA PHE A 312 20.14 -1.38 14.87
C PHE A 312 21.34 -0.44 14.67
N ILE A 313 21.09 0.80 14.25
CA ILE A 313 22.15 1.83 14.14
C ILE A 313 22.79 2.08 15.51
N ALA A 314 21.96 2.19 16.56
CA ALA A 314 22.45 2.34 17.93
C ALA A 314 23.29 1.16 18.40
N GLU A 315 22.84 -0.07 18.17
CA GLU A 315 23.58 -1.27 18.50
C GLU A 315 24.95 -1.31 17.81
N LYS A 316 24.98 -1.08 16.49
CA LYS A 316 26.21 -1.08 15.71
C LYS A 316 27.18 0.02 16.16
N ALA A 317 26.68 1.25 16.35
CA ALA A 317 27.50 2.38 16.78
C ALA A 317 28.12 2.16 18.17
N VAL A 318 27.36 1.58 19.09
CA VAL A 318 27.86 1.23 20.43
C VAL A 318 28.88 0.09 20.33
N ALA A 319 28.61 -0.96 19.56
CA ALA A 319 29.56 -2.06 19.36
C ALA A 319 30.90 -1.57 18.77
N GLU A 320 30.85 -0.68 17.77
CA GLU A 320 32.05 -0.05 17.21
C GLU A 320 32.80 0.80 18.24
N TYR A 321 32.10 1.53 19.12
CA TYR A 321 32.72 2.28 20.20
C TYR A 321 33.49 1.36 21.17
N TYR A 322 32.91 0.23 21.56
CA TYR A 322 33.59 -0.76 22.40
C TYR A 322 34.80 -1.37 21.67
N ALA A 323 34.66 -1.72 20.39
CA ALA A 323 35.75 -2.23 19.58
C ALA A 323 36.92 -1.24 19.49
N ARG A 324 36.64 0.04 19.22
CA ARG A 324 37.65 1.12 19.20
C ARG A 324 38.29 1.37 20.57
N SER A 325 37.57 1.05 21.65
CA SER A 325 38.08 1.10 23.02
C SER A 325 38.92 -0.13 23.41
N GLY A 326 39.15 -1.05 22.46
CA GLY A 326 40.00 -2.23 22.62
C GLY A 326 39.29 -3.46 23.16
N TYR A 327 37.96 -3.54 23.08
CA TYR A 327 37.21 -4.75 23.40
C TYR A 327 37.08 -5.65 22.16
N GLU A 328 37.16 -6.96 22.35
CA GLU A 328 36.74 -7.95 21.37
C GLU A 328 35.22 -8.13 21.45
N ILE A 329 34.54 -7.97 20.31
CA ILE A 329 33.07 -8.03 20.24
C ILE A 329 32.64 -9.39 19.69
N SER A 330 31.77 -10.09 20.42
CA SER A 330 31.10 -11.29 19.94
C SER A 330 29.59 -11.11 19.91
N GLN A 331 28.97 -11.59 18.83
CA GLN A 331 27.52 -11.53 18.71
C GLN A 331 26.86 -12.49 19.71
N SER A 332 25.87 -11.99 20.42
CA SER A 332 25.05 -12.78 21.32
C SER A 332 24.08 -13.63 20.51
N SER A 333 24.07 -14.96 20.70
CA SER A 333 23.04 -15.79 20.09
C SER A 333 21.66 -15.33 20.57
N THR A 334 20.64 -15.31 19.70
CA THR A 334 19.27 -14.80 19.95
C THR A 334 18.57 -15.34 21.22
N ARG A 335 19.11 -16.36 21.89
CA ARG A 335 18.62 -16.93 23.14
C ARG A 335 19.13 -16.25 24.42
N ARG A 336 20.11 -15.33 24.34
CA ARG A 336 20.87 -14.85 25.52
C ARG A 336 20.39 -13.53 26.14
N GLY A 337 19.46 -12.81 25.51
CA GLY A 337 18.83 -11.62 26.10
C GLY A 337 19.70 -10.35 26.18
N PHE A 338 20.81 -10.33 25.46
CA PHE A 338 21.72 -9.20 25.27
C PHE A 338 22.01 -9.03 23.77
N ASP A 339 22.37 -7.82 23.35
CA ASP A 339 22.63 -7.51 21.94
C ASP A 339 24.03 -8.02 21.53
N PHE A 340 25.06 -7.76 22.35
CA PHE A 340 26.40 -8.32 22.14
C PHE A 340 27.21 -8.45 23.44
N ILE A 341 28.33 -9.17 23.35
CA ILE A 341 29.29 -9.36 24.44
C ILE A 341 30.59 -8.65 24.08
N ALA A 342 31.18 -7.94 25.03
CA ALA A 342 32.45 -7.24 24.88
C ALA A 342 33.48 -7.76 25.89
N GLU A 343 34.63 -8.22 25.40
CA GLU A 343 35.69 -8.82 26.22
C GLU A 343 36.99 -8.01 26.15
N LYS A 344 37.62 -7.76 27.30
CA LYS A 344 38.91 -7.07 27.38
C LYS A 344 39.64 -7.43 28.67
N ASP A 345 40.93 -7.77 28.58
CA ASP A 345 41.80 -8.00 29.74
C ASP A 345 41.23 -9.00 30.78
N GLY A 346 40.46 -10.00 30.33
CA GLY A 346 39.79 -10.99 31.19
C GLY A 346 38.48 -10.53 31.84
N GLU A 347 38.02 -9.32 31.53
CA GLU A 347 36.69 -8.81 31.85
C GLU A 347 35.71 -9.13 30.70
N THR A 348 34.58 -9.77 31.02
CA THR A 348 33.51 -10.08 30.05
C THR A 348 32.27 -9.27 30.40
N LEU A 349 31.87 -8.38 29.50
CA LEU A 349 30.72 -7.49 29.65
C LEU A 349 29.55 -7.93 28.76
N ALA A 350 28.36 -8.03 29.33
CA ALA A 350 27.13 -8.21 28.57
C ALA A 350 26.50 -6.85 28.28
N ILE A 351 26.33 -6.50 27.01
CA ILE A 351 25.84 -5.18 26.58
C ILE A 351 24.40 -5.29 26.05
N ASP A 352 23.51 -4.49 26.62
CA ASP A 352 22.15 -4.28 26.13
C ASP A 352 21.97 -2.82 25.73
N VAL A 353 21.63 -2.57 24.47
CA VAL A 353 21.50 -1.25 23.88
C VAL A 353 20.02 -0.91 23.73
N LYS A 354 19.66 0.31 24.14
CA LYS A 354 18.29 0.83 24.01
C LYS A 354 18.32 2.23 23.41
N SER A 355 17.79 2.36 22.19
CA SER A 355 17.51 3.67 21.61
C SER A 355 16.21 4.23 22.18
N ILE A 356 16.27 5.40 22.80
CA ILE A 356 15.15 5.94 23.57
C ILE A 356 14.98 7.44 23.46
N ARG A 357 13.71 7.87 23.41
CA ARG A 357 13.33 9.27 23.59
C ARG A 357 13.45 9.68 25.06
N PRO A 358 14.06 10.83 25.38
CA PRO A 358 14.17 11.33 26.76
C PRO A 358 12.86 11.26 27.57
N ARG A 359 11.72 11.68 27.02
CA ARG A 359 10.41 11.61 27.71
C ARG A 359 9.94 10.20 28.06
N SER A 360 10.38 9.18 27.32
CA SER A 360 9.99 7.78 27.52
C SER A 360 10.96 7.02 28.42
N PHE A 361 12.04 7.67 28.85
CA PHE A 361 13.15 7.06 29.58
C PHE A 361 12.70 6.31 30.83
N TYR A 362 11.95 6.98 31.71
CA TYR A 362 11.46 6.39 32.96
C TYR A 362 10.58 5.16 32.72
N SER A 363 9.65 5.23 31.76
CA SER A 363 8.77 4.11 31.44
C SER A 363 9.54 2.89 30.91
N MET A 364 10.62 3.12 30.15
CA MET A 364 11.46 2.03 29.66
C MET A 364 12.27 1.40 30.78
N LEU A 365 12.95 2.17 31.62
CA LEU A 365 13.72 1.62 32.74
C LEU A 365 12.84 0.81 33.69
N ARG A 366 11.61 1.27 33.95
CA ARG A 366 10.63 0.52 34.72
C ARG A 366 10.31 -0.83 34.06
N MET A 367 10.08 -0.85 32.75
CA MET A 367 9.83 -2.09 32.02
C MET A 367 11.03 -3.05 32.05
N VAL A 368 12.24 -2.52 31.89
CA VAL A 368 13.49 -3.29 32.00
C VAL A 368 13.63 -3.90 33.39
N ALA A 369 13.38 -3.12 34.45
CA ALA A 369 13.42 -3.61 35.83
C ALA A 369 12.38 -4.69 36.12
N GLU A 370 11.16 -4.53 35.61
CA GLU A 370 10.09 -5.50 35.84
C GLU A 370 10.28 -6.80 35.03
N ARG A 371 10.82 -6.72 33.81
CA ARG A 371 10.79 -7.84 32.84
C ARG A 371 12.15 -8.43 32.50
N GLN A 372 13.18 -7.61 32.33
CA GLN A 372 14.48 -8.05 31.81
C GLN A 372 15.50 -8.29 32.92
N PHE A 373 15.43 -7.54 34.01
CA PHE A 373 16.40 -7.65 35.11
C PHE A 373 16.52 -9.06 35.66
N LYS A 374 15.40 -9.75 35.93
CA LYS A 374 15.42 -11.14 36.41
C LYS A 374 16.12 -12.09 35.43
N HIS A 375 15.95 -11.85 34.14
CA HIS A 375 16.60 -12.65 33.10
C HIS A 375 18.10 -12.37 33.05
N TRP A 376 18.51 -11.10 33.11
CA TRP A 376 19.92 -10.72 33.16
C TRP A 376 20.66 -11.34 34.34
N MET A 377 20.08 -11.28 35.54
CA MET A 377 20.69 -11.89 36.74
C MET A 377 20.83 -13.41 36.60
N SER A 378 19.84 -14.08 35.98
CA SER A 378 19.93 -15.52 35.72
C SER A 378 21.03 -15.87 34.72
N MET A 379 21.21 -15.04 33.68
CA MET A 379 22.23 -15.25 32.65
C MET A 379 23.63 -14.94 33.16
N GLN A 380 23.79 -13.89 33.98
CA GLN A 380 25.08 -13.54 34.60
C GLN A 380 25.62 -14.68 35.46
N ALA A 381 24.74 -15.36 36.21
CA ALA A 381 25.13 -16.51 37.03
C ALA A 381 25.55 -17.75 36.20
N ILE A 382 25.08 -17.87 34.94
CA ILE A 382 25.36 -19.02 34.07
C ILE A 382 26.62 -18.79 33.23
N GLU A 383 26.77 -17.59 32.68
CA GLU A 383 27.82 -17.25 31.70
C GLU A 383 29.00 -16.49 32.35
N ASN A 384 28.99 -16.27 33.67
CA ASN A 384 30.05 -15.62 34.45
C ASN A 384 30.44 -14.20 33.95
N PHE A 385 29.45 -13.40 33.53
CA PHE A 385 29.72 -12.01 33.14
C PHE A 385 30.20 -11.18 34.33
N SER A 386 31.30 -10.44 34.13
CA SER A 386 31.86 -9.52 35.12
C SER A 386 30.88 -8.41 35.45
N LYS A 387 30.18 -7.90 34.42
CA LYS A 387 29.15 -6.86 34.57
C LYS A 387 28.17 -6.85 33.40
N ILE A 388 26.97 -6.32 33.66
CA ILE A 388 25.99 -6.00 32.61
C ILE A 388 26.00 -4.49 32.41
N ARG A 389 26.03 -4.02 31.17
CA ARG A 389 25.89 -2.60 30.84
C ARG A 389 24.65 -2.36 29.99
N LEU A 390 23.73 -1.58 30.54
CA LEU A 390 22.59 -1.03 29.82
C LEU A 390 22.99 0.30 29.21
N VAL A 391 23.20 0.33 27.89
CA VAL A 391 23.58 1.53 27.15
C VAL A 391 22.33 2.20 26.58
N CYS A 392 21.94 3.32 27.17
CA CYS A 392 20.81 4.13 26.74
C CYS A 392 21.27 5.19 25.73
N VAL A 393 20.93 4.98 24.46
CA VAL A 393 21.20 5.93 23.38
C VAL A 393 20.04 6.91 23.28
N LEU A 394 20.28 8.16 23.69
CA LEU A 394 19.25 9.20 23.71
C LEU A 394 19.01 9.75 22.30
N ARG A 395 17.76 9.70 21.87
CA ARG A 395 17.32 10.27 20.58
C ARG A 395 17.20 11.79 20.70
N GLU A 396 17.57 12.49 19.63
CA GLU A 396 17.59 13.96 19.60
C GLU A 396 16.24 14.59 19.21
N ASP A 397 15.20 13.78 19.00
CA ASP A 397 13.87 14.24 18.59
C ASP A 397 13.04 14.88 19.72
N ASP A 398 13.65 15.21 20.86
CA ASP A 398 12.99 15.75 22.06
C ASP A 398 13.90 16.77 22.79
N VAL A 399 14.28 17.83 22.07
CA VAL A 399 15.26 18.85 22.50
C VAL A 399 14.84 19.60 23.78
N ASP A 400 13.54 19.66 24.06
CA ASP A 400 12.97 20.40 25.20
C ASP A 400 12.94 19.59 26.52
N TYR A 401 13.30 18.29 26.49
CA TYR A 401 13.24 17.46 27.69
C TYR A 401 14.50 17.64 28.57
N PRO A 402 14.36 18.01 29.86
CA PRO A 402 15.53 18.24 30.71
C PRO A 402 16.33 16.96 30.97
N LEU A 403 17.58 16.92 30.50
CA LEU A 403 18.51 15.80 30.75
C LEU A 403 18.74 15.54 32.25
N THR A 404 18.56 16.56 33.10
CA THR A 404 18.60 16.44 34.56
C THR A 404 17.57 15.44 35.10
N ARG A 405 16.41 15.31 34.46
CA ARG A 405 15.39 14.31 34.82
C ARG A 405 15.80 12.91 34.41
N VAL A 406 16.38 12.75 33.22
CA VAL A 406 16.92 11.48 32.74
C VAL A 406 17.98 10.96 33.72
N ARG A 407 18.92 11.83 34.13
CA ARG A 407 19.97 11.50 35.10
C ARG A 407 19.42 11.11 36.47
N ARG A 408 18.44 11.85 37.01
CA ARG A 408 17.80 11.50 38.29
C ARG A 408 17.16 10.11 38.23
N HIS A 409 16.43 9.82 37.16
CA HIS A 409 15.81 8.49 37.00
C HIS A 409 16.86 7.39 36.82
N ALA A 410 17.95 7.67 36.11
CA ALA A 410 19.06 6.74 36.02
C ALA A 410 19.63 6.38 37.39
N GLN A 411 19.86 7.37 38.26
CA GLN A 411 20.36 7.16 39.62
C GLN A 411 19.38 6.32 40.44
N GLU A 412 18.08 6.65 40.42
CA GLU A 412 17.03 5.89 41.10
C GLU A 412 17.03 4.40 40.69
N PHE A 413 17.21 4.11 39.39
CA PHE A 413 17.23 2.74 38.89
C PHE A 413 18.58 2.04 39.07
N SER A 414 19.71 2.75 39.03
CA SER A 414 21.02 2.19 39.34
C SER A 414 21.07 1.66 40.79
N GLU A 415 20.47 2.37 41.74
CA GLU A 415 20.29 1.87 43.11
C GLU A 415 19.44 0.59 43.15
N ALA A 416 18.39 0.53 42.34
CA ALA A 416 17.49 -0.62 42.27
C ALA A 416 18.13 -1.86 41.59
N PHE A 417 19.00 -1.64 40.59
CA PHE A 417 19.70 -2.72 39.90
C PHE A 417 20.94 -3.23 40.66
N GLY A 418 21.48 -2.42 41.57
CA GLY A 418 22.67 -2.75 42.36
C GLY A 418 23.97 -2.73 41.55
N GLU A 419 25.05 -3.24 42.14
CA GLU A 419 26.40 -3.15 41.55
C GLU A 419 26.61 -4.00 40.28
N GLN A 420 25.65 -4.87 39.95
CA GLN A 420 25.76 -5.84 38.85
C GLN A 420 25.39 -5.25 37.48
N VAL A 421 24.65 -4.15 37.44
CA VAL A 421 24.22 -3.47 36.20
C VAL A 421 24.66 -2.01 36.22
N GLU A 422 25.36 -1.58 35.18
CA GLU A 422 25.66 -0.16 34.96
C GLU A 422 24.76 0.43 33.89
N ILE A 423 24.23 1.62 34.15
CA ILE A 423 23.49 2.39 33.15
C ILE A 423 24.45 3.43 32.55
N HIS A 424 24.69 3.33 31.24
CA HIS A 424 25.52 4.26 30.48
C HIS A 424 24.66 5.07 29.52
N PHE A 425 25.09 6.31 29.26
CA PHE A 425 24.39 7.23 28.36
C PHE A 425 25.26 7.59 27.19
N GLY A 426 24.64 7.77 26.05
CA GLY A 426 25.29 8.46 24.96
C GLY A 426 24.32 8.91 23.90
N LYS A 427 24.87 9.56 22.89
CA LYS A 427 24.16 9.98 21.69
C LYS A 427 24.91 9.45 20.49
N ILE A 428 24.20 9.26 19.40
CA ILE A 428 24.83 9.02 18.11
C ILE A 428 24.96 10.39 17.44
N ASN A 429 26.18 10.74 17.05
CA ASN A 429 26.41 11.96 16.30
C ASN A 429 26.04 11.78 14.82
N ASP A 430 26.20 12.84 14.04
CA ASP A 430 25.85 12.88 12.62
C ASP A 430 26.63 11.88 11.76
N GLU A 431 27.79 11.41 12.23
CA GLU A 431 28.63 10.42 11.55
C GLU A 431 28.27 8.98 11.96
N CYS A 432 27.11 8.78 12.60
CA CYS A 432 26.69 7.51 13.17
C CYS A 432 27.67 6.95 14.22
N VAL A 433 28.46 7.82 14.86
CA VAL A 433 29.40 7.45 15.92
C VAL A 433 28.76 7.66 17.28
N TYR A 434 28.80 6.62 18.12
CA TYR A 434 28.37 6.72 19.50
C TYR A 434 29.34 7.58 20.33
N ALA A 435 28.81 8.64 20.93
CA ALA A 435 29.49 9.52 21.86
C ALA A 435 28.92 9.31 23.28
N PRO A 436 29.72 8.78 24.22
CA PRO A 436 29.28 8.64 25.60
C PRO A 436 29.03 10.01 26.24
N MET A 437 28.03 10.10 27.10
CA MET A 437 27.71 11.28 27.89
C MET A 437 28.08 11.02 29.35
N GLU A 438 28.76 11.98 29.97
CA GLU A 438 29.00 11.93 31.41
C GLU A 438 27.67 12.02 32.18
N VAL A 439 27.57 11.22 33.24
CA VAL A 439 26.43 11.18 34.18
C VAL A 439 26.49 12.38 35.12
#